data_AF-A0A806KS65-F1
#
_entry.id   AF-A0A806KS65-F1
#
_cell.length_a   1.000
_cell.length_b   1.000
_cell.length_c   1.000
_cell.angle_alpha   90.00
_cell.angle_beta   90.00
_cell.angle_gamma   90.00
#
_symmetry.space_group_name_H-M   'P 1'
#
loop_
_entity.id
_entity.type
_entity.pdbx_description
1 polymer ?
#
loop_
_entity_poly.entity_id
_entity_poly.type
_entity_poly.pdbx_seq_one_letter_code
_entity_poly.pdbx_strand_id
1 'polypeptide(L)'
;MAESRTSITEIGTVRANPVLAISSAGGTSTALYQAATGPLGGMSALTESALDMSISFDERETGLYRDIAGNYRTTVSREVQTADRANARAGAGAALFNGGGAVTVRPQNGNALFAPGNRIRDFTVEFWLYPLNMENGEQILTWIATNRDMALQRVHCSASRNRLNWSFINFFTSTNGAAN
;
A
#
# COMPACT_ATOMS: atom_id res chain seq x y z
N MET A 1 -24.14 -1.82 -34.73
CA MET A 1 -22.78 -2.36 -34.61
C MET A 1 -21.79 -1.26 -34.96
N ALA A 2 -21.10 -0.72 -33.95
CA ALA A 2 -19.74 -0.16 -34.01
C ALA A 2 -19.41 0.34 -32.59
N GLU A 3 -18.41 -0.28 -31.98
CA GLU A 3 -17.89 0.00 -30.64
C GLU A 3 -16.89 1.16 -30.62
N SER A 4 -16.79 1.76 -29.42
CA SER A 4 -15.57 2.20 -28.74
C SER A 4 -14.84 3.45 -29.24
N ARG A 5 -14.67 4.41 -28.30
CA ARG A 5 -13.38 4.65 -27.62
C ARG A 5 -13.56 5.66 -26.49
N THR A 6 -13.64 5.18 -25.25
CA THR A 6 -13.50 6.03 -24.05
C THR A 6 -12.03 6.33 -23.88
N SER A 7 -11.64 7.58 -24.14
CA SER A 7 -10.27 8.07 -23.93
C SER A 7 -10.00 8.25 -22.43
N ILE A 8 -9.04 7.49 -21.90
CA ILE A 8 -8.49 7.74 -20.56
C ILE A 8 -7.57 8.96 -20.68
N THR A 9 -7.92 10.04 -19.98
CA THR A 9 -7.11 11.25 -19.88
C THR A 9 -6.21 11.10 -18.65
N GLU A 10 -4.91 10.94 -18.86
CA GLU A 10 -3.93 10.95 -17.77
C GLU A 10 -3.67 12.42 -17.38
N ILE A 11 -4.21 12.85 -16.24
CA ILE A 11 -3.96 14.19 -15.70
C ILE A 11 -2.57 14.19 -15.06
N GLY A 12 -1.59 14.67 -15.83
CA GLY A 12 -0.24 14.95 -15.38
C GLY A 12 -0.24 16.08 -14.36
N THR A 13 -0.20 15.71 -13.08
CA THR A 13 0.35 16.56 -12.02
C THR A 13 1.44 15.75 -11.33
N VAL A 14 2.64 16.34 -11.23
CA VAL A 14 3.82 15.74 -10.60
C VAL A 14 3.48 15.51 -9.13
N ARG A 15 3.06 14.28 -8.80
CA ARG A 15 2.81 13.85 -7.42
C ARG A 15 4.13 13.44 -6.78
N ALA A 16 4.30 13.72 -5.49
CA ALA A 16 5.14 12.86 -4.65
C ALA A 16 4.58 11.44 -4.83
N ASN A 17 5.42 10.49 -5.23
CA ASN A 17 4.99 9.23 -5.81
C ASN A 17 5.01 8.13 -4.73
N PRO A 18 3.92 7.91 -3.96
CA PRO A 18 3.84 6.72 -3.15
C PRO A 18 3.68 5.53 -4.08
N VAL A 19 4.72 4.69 -4.12
CA VAL A 19 4.64 3.40 -4.78
C VAL A 19 3.84 2.42 -3.91
N LEU A 20 3.78 2.65 -2.59
CA LEU A 20 2.88 1.99 -1.65
C LEU A 20 2.28 3.02 -0.69
N ALA A 21 0.95 3.09 -0.63
CA ALA A 21 0.21 3.92 0.32
C ALA A 21 -0.79 3.08 1.11
N ILE A 22 -0.90 3.37 2.41
CA ILE A 22 -1.97 2.89 3.28
C ILE A 22 -2.65 4.11 3.90
N SER A 23 -3.98 4.14 3.85
CA SER A 23 -4.79 5.20 4.49
C SER A 23 -5.89 4.57 5.32
N SER A 24 -6.35 5.27 6.37
CA SER A 24 -7.49 4.84 7.20
C SER A 24 -8.58 5.92 7.28
N ALA A 25 -9.85 5.48 7.31
CA ALA A 25 -10.98 6.39 7.48
C ALA A 25 -11.29 6.57 8.98
N GLY A 26 -10.80 7.64 9.61
CA GLY A 26 -11.12 7.89 11.02
C GLY A 26 -10.76 9.27 11.57
N GLY A 27 -11.80 10.02 11.98
CA GLY A 27 -11.76 11.15 12.92
C GLY A 27 -11.75 12.54 12.29
N THR A 28 -10.77 12.81 11.44
CA THR A 28 -10.58 14.11 10.76
C THR A 28 -10.57 13.97 9.23
N SER A 29 -10.55 12.74 8.70
CA SER A 29 -10.43 12.50 7.26
C SER A 29 -11.75 12.54 6.50
N THR A 30 -12.92 12.38 7.15
CA THR A 30 -14.22 12.35 6.46
C THR A 30 -14.61 13.71 5.85
N ALA A 31 -14.27 14.82 6.51
CA ALA A 31 -14.52 16.16 5.99
C ALA A 31 -13.61 16.51 4.79
N LEU A 32 -12.40 15.92 4.73
CA LEU A 32 -11.47 16.10 3.62
C LEU A 32 -11.77 15.13 2.45
N TYR A 33 -12.29 13.94 2.75
CA TYR A 33 -12.73 12.96 1.74
C TYR A 33 -13.89 13.52 0.90
N GLN A 34 -14.87 14.18 1.54
CA GLN A 34 -16.05 14.74 0.87
C GLN A 34 -15.74 16.03 0.07
N ALA A 35 -14.74 16.82 0.49
CA ALA A 35 -14.31 18.01 -0.24
C ALA A 35 -13.47 17.69 -1.49
N ALA A 36 -12.81 16.52 -1.53
CA ALA A 36 -12.00 16.07 -2.66
C ALA A 36 -12.82 15.36 -3.77
N THR A 37 -14.02 14.89 -3.47
CA THR A 37 -14.88 14.15 -4.42
C THR A 37 -16.07 15.00 -4.89
N GLY A 38 -15.82 15.93 -5.81
CA GLY A 38 -16.86 16.50 -6.66
C GLY A 38 -17.39 15.49 -7.70
N PRO A 39 -18.43 15.83 -8.50
CA PRO A 39 -19.19 14.88 -9.33
C PRO A 39 -18.39 14.17 -10.44
N LEU A 40 -17.14 14.55 -10.66
CA LEU A 40 -16.23 13.96 -11.62
C LEU A 40 -15.05 13.38 -10.84
N GLY A 41 -15.19 12.11 -10.46
CA GLY A 41 -14.30 11.40 -9.56
C GLY A 41 -12.82 11.58 -9.87
N GLY A 42 -12.09 12.02 -8.85
CA GLY A 42 -10.65 11.91 -8.79
C GLY A 42 -10.26 11.66 -7.34
N MET A 43 -9.56 10.55 -7.06
CA MET A 43 -8.80 10.30 -5.83
C MET A 43 -7.59 11.27 -5.77
N SER A 44 -7.88 12.57 -5.91
CA SER A 44 -6.90 13.64 -5.96
C SER A 44 -6.82 14.27 -4.58
N ALA A 45 -5.71 14.00 -3.90
CA ALA A 45 -5.41 14.38 -2.52
C ALA A 45 -6.20 13.60 -1.45
N LEU A 46 -5.77 12.36 -1.19
CA LEU A 46 -5.54 12.04 0.22
C LEU A 46 -4.51 13.07 0.68
N THR A 47 -4.95 14.11 1.40
CA THR A 47 -4.04 15.05 2.05
C THR A 47 -3.03 14.21 2.84
N GLU A 48 -1.72 14.46 2.73
CA GLU A 48 -0.66 13.67 3.37
C GLU A 48 -0.94 13.42 4.88
N SER A 49 -1.66 14.33 5.52
CA SER A 49 -2.20 14.23 6.88
C SER A 49 -3.17 13.06 7.15
N ALA A 50 -3.66 12.35 6.13
CA ALA A 50 -4.58 11.22 6.24
C ALA A 50 -3.93 9.86 5.89
N LEU A 51 -2.66 9.87 5.45
CA LEU A 51 -1.92 8.64 5.15
C LEU A 51 -1.41 8.04 6.46
N ASP A 52 -1.64 6.75 6.63
CA ASP A 52 -1.03 5.97 7.71
C ASP A 52 0.39 5.57 7.33
N MET A 53 0.62 5.22 6.06
CA MET A 53 1.94 4.90 5.50
C MET A 53 2.03 5.39 4.06
N SER A 54 3.20 5.89 3.67
CA SER A 54 3.51 6.29 2.29
C SER A 54 4.99 6.08 1.99
N ILE A 55 5.32 5.12 1.12
CA ILE A 55 6.70 4.84 0.70
C ILE A 55 6.86 5.19 -0.77
N SER A 56 7.87 6.02 -1.06
CA SER A 56 8.37 6.25 -2.41
C SER A 56 9.66 5.45 -2.65
N PHE A 57 9.97 5.23 -3.92
CA PHE A 57 11.24 4.66 -4.38
C PHE A 57 11.93 5.59 -5.39
N ASP A 58 11.65 6.89 -5.30
CA ASP A 58 12.26 7.91 -6.15
C ASP A 58 13.73 8.17 -5.78
N GLU A 59 14.14 7.79 -4.57
CA GLU A 59 15.53 7.86 -4.15
C GLU A 59 16.42 6.87 -4.91
N ARG A 60 17.61 7.34 -5.33
CA ARG A 60 18.59 6.51 -6.07
C ARG A 60 19.41 5.57 -5.18
N GLU A 61 19.08 5.50 -3.90
CA GLU A 61 19.76 4.66 -2.92
C GLU A 61 18.71 4.03 -1.99
N THR A 62 18.76 2.71 -1.85
CA THR A 62 17.79 1.95 -1.06
C THR A 62 17.82 2.30 0.43
N GLY A 63 18.96 2.79 0.94
CA GLY A 63 19.10 3.25 2.33
C GLY A 63 18.27 4.50 2.66
N LEU A 64 17.75 5.20 1.66
CA LEU A 64 16.94 6.41 1.83
C LEU A 64 15.43 6.14 1.81
N TYR A 65 15.01 4.92 1.46
CA TYR A 65 13.61 4.53 1.47
C TYR A 65 13.05 4.61 2.88
N ARG A 66 11.95 5.36 3.03
CA ARG A 66 11.31 5.60 4.32
C ARG A 66 9.81 5.81 4.14
N ASP A 67 9.08 5.59 5.22
CA ASP A 67 7.72 6.06 5.33
C ASP A 67 7.70 7.59 5.51
N ILE A 68 7.08 8.29 4.56
CA ILE A 68 6.92 9.75 4.58
C ILE A 68 5.85 10.18 5.59
N ALA A 69 4.87 9.32 5.90
CA ALA A 69 3.86 9.59 6.92
C ALA A 69 4.44 9.54 8.35
N GLY A 70 5.59 8.87 8.54
CA GLY A 70 6.35 8.86 9.79
C GLY A 70 5.80 7.93 10.88
N ASN A 71 4.86 7.03 10.55
CA ASN A 71 4.29 6.08 11.50
C ASN A 71 5.07 4.75 11.53
N TYR A 72 5.86 4.47 10.49
CA TYR A 72 6.58 3.22 10.33
C TYR A 72 8.07 3.42 10.10
N ARG A 73 8.86 2.52 10.71
CA ARG A 73 10.29 2.38 10.44
C ARG A 73 10.48 1.43 9.27
N THR A 74 11.12 1.92 8.23
CA THR A 74 11.49 1.12 7.06
C THR A 74 12.86 0.48 7.27
N THR A 75 13.00 -0.77 6.85
CA THR A 75 14.28 -1.50 6.76
C THR A 75 14.30 -2.24 5.45
N VAL A 76 15.37 -2.05 4.68
CA VAL A 76 15.48 -2.59 3.32
C VAL A 76 16.55 -3.67 3.30
N SER A 77 16.22 -4.85 2.78
CA SER A 77 17.17 -5.93 2.55
C SER A 77 18.23 -5.53 1.52
N ARG A 78 19.44 -6.10 1.61
CA ARG A 78 20.57 -5.77 0.72
C ARG A 78 20.32 -6.17 -0.74
N GLU A 79 19.45 -7.15 -0.94
CA GLU A 79 19.07 -7.72 -2.23
C GLU A 79 18.10 -6.82 -3.00
N VAL A 80 17.43 -5.88 -2.33
CA VAL A 80 16.57 -4.89 -2.99
C VAL A 80 17.44 -3.90 -3.74
N GLN A 81 17.10 -3.65 -5.00
CA GLN A 81 17.83 -2.74 -5.88
C GLN A 81 16.96 -1.55 -6.26
N THR A 82 17.60 -0.49 -6.74
CA THR A 82 16.92 0.66 -7.36
C THR A 82 16.76 0.39 -8.86
N ALA A 83 15.58 0.66 -9.39
CA ALA A 83 15.32 0.78 -10.81
C ALA A 83 15.04 2.24 -11.17
N ASP A 84 15.36 2.62 -12.40
CA ASP A 84 15.22 3.99 -12.87
C ASP A 84 13.79 4.32 -13.33
N ARG A 85 13.62 5.56 -13.78
CA ARG A 85 12.35 6.07 -14.30
C ARG A 85 11.78 5.25 -15.45
N ALA A 86 12.60 4.55 -16.24
CA ALA A 86 12.11 3.73 -17.35
C ALA A 86 11.28 2.53 -16.87
N ASN A 87 11.51 2.09 -15.64
CA ASN A 87 10.79 0.99 -14.99
C ASN A 87 9.82 1.49 -13.90
N ALA A 88 9.73 2.80 -13.70
CA ALA A 88 8.85 3.41 -12.73
C ALA A 88 7.53 3.84 -13.39
N ARG A 89 6.40 3.53 -12.75
CA ARG A 89 5.08 4.00 -13.21
C ARG A 89 4.96 5.53 -13.17
N ALA A 90 5.61 6.15 -12.20
CA ALA A 90 5.65 7.58 -11.96
C ALA A 90 6.96 7.92 -11.24
N GLY A 91 7.25 9.20 -11.03
CA GLY A 91 8.42 9.64 -10.27
C GLY A 91 9.76 9.39 -10.98
N ALA A 92 10.82 9.26 -10.17
CA ALA A 92 12.21 9.15 -10.63
C ALA A 92 12.77 7.72 -10.57
N GLY A 93 12.13 6.82 -9.82
CA GLY A 93 12.62 5.46 -9.62
C GLY A 93 11.57 4.48 -9.10
N ALA A 94 11.99 3.22 -9.00
CA ALA A 94 11.22 2.12 -8.45
C ALA A 94 12.13 1.19 -7.63
N ALA A 95 11.55 0.37 -6.75
CA ALA A 95 12.27 -0.73 -6.12
C ALA A 95 12.17 -1.98 -6.99
N LEU A 96 13.32 -2.63 -7.22
CA LEU A 96 13.42 -3.90 -7.93
C LEU A 96 13.62 -5.03 -6.92
N PHE A 97 12.77 -6.05 -7.04
CA PHE A 97 12.80 -7.28 -6.25
C PHE A 97 13.07 -8.46 -7.19
N ASN A 98 14.02 -9.32 -6.83
CA ASN A 98 14.44 -10.48 -7.61
C ASN A 98 14.40 -11.79 -6.79
N GLY A 99 13.51 -11.85 -5.80
CA GLY A 99 13.27 -13.05 -4.97
C GLY A 99 14.13 -13.19 -3.70
N GLY A 100 15.12 -12.33 -3.49
CA GLY A 100 16.06 -12.46 -2.35
C GLY A 100 15.82 -11.55 -1.14
N GLY A 101 14.97 -10.53 -1.24
CA GLY A 101 14.84 -9.51 -0.20
C GLY A 101 13.49 -8.81 -0.16
N ALA A 102 13.30 -7.97 0.85
CA ALA A 102 12.06 -7.24 1.07
C ALA A 102 12.31 -5.84 1.63
N VAL A 103 11.31 -4.97 1.48
CA VAL A 103 11.17 -3.77 2.28
C VAL A 103 10.28 -4.13 3.47
N THR A 104 10.87 -4.14 4.67
CA THR A 104 10.13 -4.41 5.92
C THR A 104 9.77 -3.10 6.58
N VAL A 105 8.51 -2.95 6.95
CA VAL A 105 8.00 -1.81 7.73
C VAL A 105 7.55 -2.28 9.10
N ARG A 106 7.89 -1.52 10.14
CA ARG A 106 7.48 -1.78 11.51
C ARG A 106 6.87 -0.53 12.15
N PRO A 107 5.70 -0.62 12.79
CA PRO A 107 5.12 0.48 13.56
C PRO A 107 6.13 1.07 14.53
N GLN A 108 6.27 2.40 14.57
CA GLN A 108 7.13 3.10 15.54
C GLN A 108 6.36 3.65 16.73
N ASN A 109 5.05 3.81 16.59
CA ASN A 109 4.17 4.37 17.60
C ASN A 109 2.86 3.58 17.64
N GLY A 110 2.09 3.77 18.71
CA GLY A 110 0.78 3.13 18.88
C GLY A 110 -0.32 3.73 17.99
N ASN A 111 -0.04 4.76 17.19
CA ASN A 111 -1.04 5.38 16.31
C ASN A 111 -1.11 4.72 14.93
N ALA A 112 -0.03 4.03 14.51
CA ALA A 112 0.02 3.30 13.25
C ALA A 112 -1.13 2.26 13.17
N LEU A 113 -1.86 2.23 12.05
CA LEU A 113 -3.00 1.35 11.83
C LEU A 113 -2.68 -0.12 12.12
N PHE A 114 -1.49 -0.56 11.69
CA PHE A 114 -1.01 -1.93 11.83
C PHE A 114 -0.13 -2.16 13.06
N ALA A 115 -0.19 -1.27 14.06
CA ALA A 115 0.45 -1.49 15.36
C ALA A 115 -0.21 -2.66 16.13
N PRO A 116 0.57 -3.48 16.86
CA PRO A 116 0.01 -4.50 17.74
C PRO A 116 -1.02 -3.93 18.72
N GLY A 117 -2.14 -4.64 18.91
CA GLY A 117 -3.21 -4.24 19.84
C GLY A 117 -4.18 -3.18 19.31
N ASN A 118 -3.86 -2.53 18.19
CA ASN A 118 -4.79 -1.63 17.52
C ASN A 118 -5.94 -2.39 16.88
N ARG A 119 -7.13 -1.79 16.96
CA ARG A 119 -8.27 -2.26 16.19
C ARG A 119 -8.12 -1.75 14.78
N ILE A 120 -7.98 -2.67 13.83
CA ILE A 120 -7.95 -2.34 12.41
C ILE A 120 -9.32 -1.78 12.01
N ARG A 121 -9.29 -0.61 11.37
CA ARG A 121 -10.45 0.10 10.83
C ARG A 121 -10.45 0.00 9.31
N ASP A 122 -11.45 0.60 8.68
CA ASP A 122 -11.50 0.73 7.23
C ASP A 122 -10.23 1.37 6.71
N PHE A 123 -9.63 0.74 5.70
CA PHE A 123 -8.35 1.13 5.14
C PHE A 123 -8.30 0.82 3.66
N THR A 124 -7.40 1.50 2.97
CA THR A 124 -7.07 1.23 1.57
C THR A 124 -5.59 0.95 1.45
N VAL A 125 -5.23 -0.06 0.65
CA VAL A 125 -3.86 -0.33 0.23
C VAL A 125 -3.77 -0.05 -1.26
N GLU A 126 -2.87 0.85 -1.65
CA GLU A 126 -2.63 1.20 -3.05
C GLU A 126 -1.15 1.03 -3.37
N PHE A 127 -0.84 0.37 -4.47
CA PHE A 127 0.53 0.27 -4.98
C PHE A 127 0.57 0.03 -6.48
N TRP A 128 1.73 0.35 -7.08
CA TRP A 128 2.03 0.02 -8.47
C TRP A 128 3.01 -1.14 -8.55
N LEU A 129 2.78 -2.06 -9.48
CA LEU A 129 3.63 -3.21 -9.73
C LEU A 129 3.94 -3.32 -11.24
N TYR A 130 5.21 -3.51 -11.57
CA TYR A 130 5.67 -3.80 -12.92
C TYR A 130 6.32 -5.19 -12.94
N PRO A 131 5.55 -6.26 -13.20
CA PRO A 131 6.07 -7.63 -13.19
C PRO A 131 6.78 -7.93 -14.53
N LEU A 132 8.09 -8.13 -14.49
CA LEU A 132 8.85 -8.64 -15.65
C LEU A 132 8.60 -10.13 -15.86
N ASN A 133 8.72 -10.90 -14.77
CA ASN A 133 8.33 -12.29 -14.67
C ASN A 133 7.51 -12.42 -13.38
N MET A 134 6.38 -13.12 -13.45
CA MET A 134 5.50 -13.31 -12.30
C MET A 134 5.40 -14.79 -11.99
N GLU A 135 6.06 -15.23 -10.93
CA GLU A 135 6.09 -16.65 -10.57
C GLU A 135 4.86 -17.04 -9.76
N ASN A 136 4.40 -18.27 -9.93
CA ASN A 136 3.28 -18.78 -9.15
C ASN A 136 3.70 -18.91 -7.68
N GLY A 137 3.00 -18.21 -6.80
CA GLY A 137 3.26 -18.19 -5.36
C GLY A 137 4.17 -17.06 -4.91
N GLU A 138 4.61 -16.16 -5.81
CA GLU A 138 5.43 -15.01 -5.44
C GLU A 138 4.67 -14.11 -4.46
N GLN A 139 5.30 -13.80 -3.32
CA GLN A 139 4.70 -12.95 -2.29
C GLN A 139 4.96 -11.47 -2.60
N ILE A 140 3.88 -10.71 -2.82
CA ILE A 140 3.94 -9.27 -3.10
C ILE A 140 3.87 -8.47 -1.79
N LEU A 141 2.96 -8.86 -0.89
CA LEU A 141 2.76 -8.20 0.39
C LEU A 141 2.36 -9.22 1.44
N THR A 142 2.92 -9.09 2.63
CA THR A 142 2.46 -9.83 3.80
C THR A 142 2.46 -8.93 5.02
N TRP A 143 1.38 -9.00 5.78
CA TRP A 143 1.27 -8.42 7.10
C TRP A 143 0.73 -9.49 8.05
N ILE A 144 1.36 -9.61 9.21
CA ILE A 144 1.00 -10.58 10.23
C ILE A 144 1.00 -9.88 11.58
N ALA A 145 -0.05 -10.10 12.37
CA ALA A 145 -0.10 -9.68 13.76
C ALA A 145 -0.93 -10.67 14.59
N THR A 146 -1.03 -10.38 15.88
CA THR A 146 -1.90 -11.09 16.81
C THR A 146 -3.02 -10.14 17.25
N ASN A 147 -4.27 -10.58 17.17
CA ASN A 147 -5.39 -9.79 17.67
C ASN A 147 -5.49 -9.84 19.21
N ARG A 148 -6.46 -9.14 19.77
CA ARG A 148 -6.70 -9.11 21.22
C ARG A 148 -7.08 -10.48 21.81
N ASP A 149 -7.69 -11.34 21.01
CA ASP A 149 -8.07 -12.70 21.38
C ASP A 149 -6.92 -13.70 21.19
N MET A 150 -5.68 -13.20 21.05
CA MET A 150 -4.47 -13.98 20.81
C MET A 150 -4.49 -14.82 19.51
N ALA A 151 -5.41 -14.55 18.59
CA ALA A 151 -5.49 -15.21 17.29
C ALA A 151 -4.58 -14.53 16.27
N LEU A 152 -4.00 -15.35 15.38
CA LEU A 152 -3.22 -14.87 14.23
C LEU A 152 -4.12 -14.07 13.28
N GLN A 153 -3.73 -12.85 12.97
CA GLN A 153 -4.29 -12.06 11.87
C GLN A 153 -3.28 -11.97 10.73
N ARG A 154 -3.79 -12.04 9.49
CA ARG A 154 -2.94 -11.93 8.31
C ARG A 154 -3.65 -11.23 7.15
N VAL A 155 -2.91 -10.37 6.47
CA VAL A 155 -3.19 -9.91 5.10
C VAL A 155 -2.06 -10.44 4.24
N HIS A 156 -2.41 -11.14 3.17
CA HIS A 156 -1.43 -11.70 2.26
C HIS A 156 -1.85 -11.43 0.83
N CYS A 157 -0.93 -10.87 0.04
CA CYS A 157 -1.06 -10.71 -1.39
C CYS A 157 0.03 -11.53 -2.07
N SER A 158 -0.37 -12.41 -2.97
CA SER A 158 0.55 -13.19 -3.79
C SER A 158 0.13 -13.22 -5.25
N ALA A 159 1.10 -13.41 -6.12
CA ALA A 159 0.85 -13.63 -7.52
C ALA A 159 0.63 -15.12 -7.81
N SER A 160 -0.38 -15.44 -8.60
CA SER A 160 -0.57 -16.77 -9.18
C SER A 160 -1.39 -16.68 -10.45
N ARG A 161 -0.98 -17.41 -11.49
CA ARG A 161 -1.64 -17.47 -12.79
C ARG A 161 -1.89 -16.08 -13.39
N ASN A 162 -0.87 -15.21 -13.31
CA ASN A 162 -0.91 -13.82 -13.78
C ASN A 162 -2.02 -12.97 -13.13
N ARG A 163 -2.37 -13.29 -11.87
CA ARG A 163 -3.36 -12.57 -11.07
C ARG A 163 -2.83 -12.37 -9.65
N LEU A 164 -3.19 -11.25 -9.04
CA LEU A 164 -3.01 -11.04 -7.62
C LEU A 164 -4.12 -11.75 -6.85
N ASN A 165 -3.74 -12.53 -5.85
CA ASN A 165 -4.62 -13.22 -4.93
C ASN A 165 -4.47 -12.59 -3.56
N TRP A 166 -5.59 -12.17 -2.99
CA TRP A 166 -5.64 -11.59 -1.66
C TRP A 166 -6.27 -12.59 -0.69
N SER A 167 -5.62 -12.77 0.46
CA SER A 167 -6.12 -13.61 1.55
C SER A 167 -6.09 -12.83 2.86
N PHE A 168 -7.20 -12.92 3.58
CA PHE A 168 -7.40 -12.29 4.88
C PHE A 168 -7.74 -13.38 5.90
N ILE A 169 -7.00 -13.45 7.00
CA ILE A 169 -7.24 -14.41 8.08
C ILE A 169 -7.51 -13.65 9.37
N ASN A 170 -8.63 -13.97 10.03
CA ASN A 170 -9.09 -13.36 11.28
C ASN A 170 -9.09 -11.82 11.26
N PHE A 171 -9.23 -11.24 10.07
CA PHE A 171 -9.05 -9.82 9.85
C PHE A 171 -10.36 -9.03 10.06
N PHE A 172 -11.50 -9.64 9.70
CA PHE A 172 -12.84 -9.05 9.79
C PHE A 172 -13.67 -9.64 10.93
N THR A 173 -13.09 -9.78 12.12
CA THR A 173 -13.79 -10.33 13.28
C THR A 173 -14.60 -9.25 13.99
N SER A 174 -15.90 -9.51 14.20
CA SER A 174 -16.74 -8.66 15.06
C SER A 174 -16.31 -8.77 16.53
N THR A 175 -16.43 -7.68 17.28
CA THR A 175 -16.15 -7.59 18.73
C THR A 175 -16.92 -8.61 19.58
N ASN A 176 -17.91 -9.30 19.00
CA ASN A 176 -18.79 -10.24 19.71
C ASN A 176 -18.59 -11.71 19.28
N GLY A 177 -17.59 -12.04 18.46
CA GLY A 177 -17.33 -13.41 18.01
C GLY A 177 -18.34 -13.99 17.01
N ALA A 178 -19.35 -13.23 16.58
CA ALA A 178 -20.23 -13.63 15.48
C ALA A 178 -19.56 -13.26 14.14
N ALA A 179 -19.41 -14.26 13.26
CA ALA A 179 -19.10 -14.03 11.85
C ALA A 179 -20.26 -13.21 11.22
N ASN A 180 -19.93 -12.26 10.36
CA ASN A 180 -20.91 -11.63 9.46
C ASN A 180 -21.38 -12.63 8.41
#